data_AF-A0A838ERF2-F1
#
_entry.id   AF-A0A838ERF2-F1
#
_cell.length_a   1.000
_cell.length_b   1.000
_cell.length_c   1.000
_cell.angle_alpha   90.00
_cell.angle_beta   90.00
_cell.angle_gamma   90.00
#
_symmetry.space_group_name_H-M   'P 1'
#
loop_
_entity.id
_entity.type
_entity.pdbx_description
1 polymer ?
#
loop_
_entity_poly.entity_id
_entity_poly.type
_entity_poly.pdbx_seq_one_letter_code
_entity_poly.pdbx_strand_id
1 'polypeptide(L)'
;HGANRLASTSLLEGLTWGYIAAEDILNNLSTMNDYDASKIKDWNQATEEIDLALIAQDQMTLKQTMWNYVGLSRSQNRLARARAMFIELQDEISKFYKHAQPHDELIGLRNGVEVAFMVLNASLRNKQSVGCFYLKD
;
A
#
# COMPACT_ATOMS: atom_id res chain seq x y z
N HIS A 1 10.77 -8.30 -11.83
CA HIS A 1 11.44 -7.37 -12.79
C HIS A 1 12.81 -6.79 -12.40
N GLY A 2 13.10 -6.47 -11.13
CA GLY A 2 14.29 -5.65 -10.77
C GLY A 2 13.91 -4.17 -10.60
N ALA A 3 14.85 -3.24 -10.74
CA ALA A 3 14.60 -1.81 -10.54
C ALA A 3 13.93 -1.10 -11.76
N ASN A 4 13.84 -1.80 -12.89
CA ASN A 4 13.17 -1.38 -14.11
C ASN A 4 12.42 -2.57 -14.70
N ARG A 5 11.13 -2.40 -14.96
CA ARG A 5 10.34 -3.36 -15.71
C ARG A 5 10.57 -3.18 -17.21
N LEU A 6 10.84 -4.27 -17.93
CA LEU A 6 10.85 -4.28 -19.40
C LEU A 6 9.41 -4.26 -19.93
N ALA A 7 9.17 -3.50 -21.01
CA ALA A 7 7.88 -3.46 -21.67
C ALA A 7 7.40 -4.87 -22.06
N SER A 8 6.08 -5.08 -22.06
CA SER A 8 5.42 -6.33 -22.48
C SER A 8 5.71 -7.59 -21.66
N THR A 9 6.48 -7.52 -20.56
CA THR A 9 6.80 -8.72 -19.75
C THR A 9 5.79 -9.05 -18.65
N SER A 10 5.01 -8.11 -18.12
CA SER A 10 4.16 -8.43 -16.95
C SER A 10 2.98 -9.33 -17.22
N LEU A 11 2.42 -9.35 -18.44
CA LEU A 11 1.30 -10.27 -18.69
C LEU A 11 1.79 -11.72 -18.63
N LEU A 12 2.94 -11.98 -19.25
CA LEU A 12 3.61 -13.28 -19.17
C LEU A 12 4.09 -13.58 -17.75
N GLU A 13 4.66 -12.59 -17.04
CA GLU A 13 5.08 -12.73 -15.64
C GLU A 13 3.88 -13.13 -14.75
N GLY A 14 2.75 -12.45 -14.89
CA GLY A 14 1.53 -12.75 -14.14
C GLY A 14 0.99 -14.16 -14.41
N LEU A 15 0.93 -14.59 -15.68
CA LEU A 15 0.55 -15.96 -16.03
C LEU A 15 1.52 -16.98 -15.44
N THR A 16 2.82 -16.73 -15.59
CA THR A 16 3.88 -17.67 -15.19
C THR A 16 3.89 -17.84 -13.67
N TRP A 17 3.89 -16.74 -12.91
CA TRP A 17 3.89 -16.83 -11.45
C TRP A 17 2.55 -17.31 -10.89
N GLY A 18 1.44 -16.99 -11.53
CA GLY A 18 0.13 -17.54 -11.16
C GLY A 18 0.12 -19.07 -11.25
N TYR A 19 0.64 -19.61 -12.36
CA TYR A 19 0.78 -21.05 -12.55
C TYR A 19 1.74 -21.68 -11.54
N ILE A 20 2.95 -21.13 -11.39
CA ILE A 20 3.96 -21.67 -10.45
C ILE A 20 3.45 -21.64 -9.01
N ALA A 21 2.81 -20.54 -8.58
CA ALA A 21 2.25 -20.43 -7.24
C ALA A 21 1.11 -21.44 -7.02
N ALA A 22 0.26 -21.66 -8.02
CA ALA A 22 -0.82 -22.64 -7.94
C ALA A 22 -0.27 -24.08 -7.80
N GLU A 23 0.73 -24.46 -8.58
CA GLU A 23 1.39 -25.77 -8.47
C GLU A 23 2.03 -25.96 -7.08
N ASP A 24 2.74 -24.96 -6.58
CA ASP A 24 3.35 -25.01 -5.24
C ASP A 24 2.29 -25.13 -4.14
N ILE A 25 1.20 -24.35 -4.21
CA ILE A 25 0.08 -24.45 -3.27
C ILE A 25 -0.53 -25.85 -3.31
N LEU A 26 -0.83 -26.40 -4.48
CA LEU A 26 -1.47 -27.72 -4.62
C LEU A 26 -0.58 -28.85 -4.08
N ASN A 27 0.73 -28.78 -4.32
CA ASN A 27 1.69 -29.78 -3.82
C ASN A 27 1.81 -29.75 -2.29
N ASN A 28 1.63 -28.58 -1.68
CA ASN A 28 1.78 -28.42 -0.24
C ASN A 28 0.43 -28.46 0.52
N LEU A 29 -0.70 -28.30 -0.16
CA LEU A 29 -2.03 -28.14 0.46
C LEU A 29 -2.37 -29.29 1.42
N SER A 30 -2.06 -30.53 1.02
CA SER A 30 -2.30 -31.73 1.83
C SER A 30 -1.46 -31.82 3.11
N THR A 31 -0.37 -31.03 3.19
CA THR A 31 0.51 -30.96 4.37
C THR A 31 0.18 -29.79 5.29
N MET A 32 -0.70 -28.88 4.86
CA MET A 32 -1.17 -27.78 5.66
C MET A 32 -2.28 -28.25 6.60
N ASN A 33 -2.19 -27.85 7.87
CA ASN A 33 -3.29 -28.04 8.81
C ASN A 33 -4.30 -26.89 8.64
N ASP A 34 -5.58 -27.21 8.77
CA ASP A 34 -6.62 -26.20 8.83
C ASP A 34 -6.36 -25.22 9.98
N TYR A 35 -6.66 -23.94 9.73
CA TYR A 35 -6.61 -22.93 10.78
C TYR A 35 -7.74 -23.20 11.78
N ASP A 36 -7.37 -23.25 13.05
CA ASP A 36 -8.32 -23.42 14.15
C ASP A 36 -9.29 -22.23 14.22
N ALA A 37 -10.54 -22.45 13.78
CA ALA A 37 -11.58 -21.43 13.75
C ALA A 37 -11.86 -20.81 15.12
N SER A 38 -11.59 -21.51 16.23
CA SER A 38 -11.76 -20.97 17.59
C SER A 38 -10.77 -19.84 17.92
N LYS A 39 -9.68 -19.72 17.14
CA LYS A 39 -8.70 -18.63 17.27
C LYS A 39 -9.09 -17.39 16.46
N ILE A 40 -10.14 -17.46 15.65
CA ILE A 40 -10.67 -16.29 14.93
C ILE A 40 -11.37 -15.42 15.98
N LYS A 41 -10.90 -14.19 16.14
CA LYS A 41 -11.52 -13.23 17.05
C LYS A 41 -12.85 -12.74 16.47
N ASP A 42 -13.83 -12.50 17.33
CA ASP A 42 -15.08 -11.86 16.92
C ASP A 42 -14.81 -10.50 16.28
N TRP A 43 -15.47 -10.24 15.15
CA TRP A 43 -15.43 -8.94 14.50
C TRP A 43 -16.39 -7.99 15.20
N ASN A 44 -15.86 -6.88 15.73
CA ASN A 44 -16.70 -5.81 16.24
C ASN A 44 -17.01 -4.84 15.09
N GLN A 45 -18.26 -4.85 14.62
CA GLN A 45 -18.70 -3.96 13.56
C GLN A 45 -18.89 -2.54 14.11
N ALA A 46 -18.03 -1.63 13.67
CA ALA A 46 -18.17 -0.23 13.99
C ALA A 46 -19.40 0.36 13.28
N THR A 47 -20.06 1.35 13.90
CA THR A 47 -21.42 1.79 13.50
C THR A 47 -21.46 3.22 12.97
N GLU A 48 -20.39 4.01 13.08
CA GLU A 48 -20.41 5.39 12.64
C GLU A 48 -20.51 5.50 11.12
N GLU A 49 -21.34 6.42 10.66
CA GLU A 49 -21.52 6.69 9.24
C GLU A 49 -20.27 7.35 8.66
N ILE A 50 -19.96 7.01 7.40
CA ILE A 50 -18.80 7.57 6.70
C ILE A 50 -19.18 8.84 5.95
N ASP A 51 -18.25 9.78 5.88
CA ASP A 51 -18.32 10.92 4.96
C ASP A 51 -17.47 10.62 3.71
N LEU A 52 -18.14 10.29 2.61
CA LEU A 52 -17.47 9.99 1.34
C LEU A 52 -16.75 11.21 0.75
N ALA A 53 -17.18 12.43 1.07
CA ALA A 53 -16.50 13.63 0.59
C ALA A 53 -15.15 13.80 1.30
N LEU A 54 -15.08 13.53 2.62
CA LEU A 54 -13.81 13.51 3.36
C LEU A 54 -12.87 12.43 2.82
N ILE A 55 -13.38 11.21 2.59
CA ILE A 55 -12.58 10.12 2.04
C ILE A 55 -12.02 10.49 0.66
N ALA A 56 -12.84 11.07 -0.22
CA ALA A 56 -12.41 11.50 -1.54
C ALA A 56 -11.33 12.59 -1.46
N GLN A 57 -11.45 13.52 -0.52
CA GLN A 57 -10.46 14.58 -0.27
C GLN A 57 -9.12 13.99 0.20
N ASP A 58 -9.14 13.02 1.11
CA ASP A 58 -7.94 12.33 1.59
C ASP A 58 -7.27 11.51 0.49
N GLN A 59 -8.07 10.83 -0.34
CA GLN A 59 -7.56 10.13 -1.52
C GLN A 59 -6.85 11.09 -2.50
N MET A 60 -7.40 12.29 -2.70
CA MET A 60 -6.76 13.31 -3.53
C MET A 60 -5.46 13.80 -2.91
N THR A 61 -5.44 14.04 -1.60
CA THR A 61 -4.25 14.44 -0.83
C THR A 61 -3.15 13.39 -0.92
N LEU A 62 -3.51 12.10 -0.77
CA LEU A 62 -2.61 10.96 -0.95
C LEU A 62 -1.97 10.97 -2.35
N LYS A 63 -2.80 11.03 -3.40
CA LYS A 63 -2.34 11.01 -4.80
C LYS A 63 -1.40 12.19 -5.10
N GLN A 64 -1.77 13.39 -4.67
CA GLN A 64 -0.96 14.60 -4.88
C GLN A 64 0.37 14.54 -4.13
N THR A 65 0.36 14.04 -2.89
CA THR A 65 1.60 13.90 -2.09
C THR A 65 2.55 12.91 -2.74
N MET A 66 2.05 11.76 -3.20
CA MET A 66 2.85 10.78 -3.93
C MET A 66 3.42 11.37 -5.22
N TRP A 67 2.59 12.04 -6.03
CA TRP A 67 3.01 12.66 -7.29
C TRP A 67 4.12 13.70 -7.10
N ASN A 68 3.94 14.61 -6.14
CA ASN A 68 4.80 15.77 -5.97
C ASN A 68 6.14 15.47 -5.27
N TYR A 69 6.14 14.50 -4.34
CA TYR A 69 7.28 14.25 -3.46
C TYR A 69 7.92 12.87 -3.62
N VAL A 70 7.17 11.87 -4.09
CA VAL A 70 7.61 10.47 -4.24
C VAL A 70 7.55 10.00 -5.71
N GLY A 71 7.38 10.96 -6.62
CA GLY A 71 7.30 10.75 -8.07
C GLY A 71 8.67 10.51 -8.73
N LEU A 72 8.81 10.89 -10.01
CA LEU A 72 9.96 10.53 -10.84
C LEU A 72 11.31 10.98 -10.26
N SER A 73 11.41 12.25 -9.86
CA SER A 73 12.61 12.84 -9.26
C SER A 73 12.39 13.08 -7.77
N ARG A 74 13.28 12.51 -6.96
CA ARG A 74 13.23 12.58 -5.50
C ARG A 74 14.40 13.40 -4.96
N SER A 75 14.21 14.03 -3.82
CA SER A 75 15.26 14.71 -3.06
C SER A 75 15.02 14.49 -1.57
N GLN A 76 16.07 14.57 -0.76
CA GLN A 76 15.95 14.28 0.68
C GLN A 76 14.94 15.22 1.35
N ASN A 77 14.97 16.50 0.98
CA ASN A 77 14.03 17.50 1.51
C ASN A 77 12.57 17.21 1.13
N ARG A 78 12.32 16.76 -0.11
CA ARG A 78 10.96 16.39 -0.56
C ARG A 78 10.44 15.16 0.15
N LEU A 79 11.28 14.14 0.30
CA LEU A 79 10.90 12.92 1.01
C LEU A 79 10.66 13.18 2.51
N ALA A 80 11.48 14.02 3.15
CA ALA A 80 11.27 14.43 4.54
C ALA A 80 9.93 15.17 4.72
N ARG A 81 9.58 16.08 3.79
CA ARG A 81 8.28 16.78 3.81
C ARG A 81 7.11 15.81 3.62
N ALA A 82 7.21 14.89 2.67
CA ALA A 82 6.20 13.85 2.50
C ALA A 82 6.01 13.03 3.77
N ARG A 83 7.10 12.68 4.46
CA ARG A 83 7.03 11.88 5.70
C ARG A 83 6.20 12.56 6.78
N ALA A 84 6.39 13.85 6.99
CA ALA A 84 5.58 14.60 7.95
C ALA A 84 4.09 14.57 7.57
N MET A 85 3.76 14.77 6.29
CA MET A 85 2.38 14.73 5.79
C MET A 85 1.74 13.34 5.94
N PHE A 86 2.49 12.28 5.65
CA PHE A 86 1.98 10.91 5.74
C PHE A 86 1.76 10.43 7.18
N ILE A 87 2.59 10.88 8.13
CA ILE A 87 2.38 10.56 9.55
C ILE A 87 1.04 11.13 10.02
N GLU A 88 0.76 12.39 9.68
CA GLU A 88 -0.51 13.02 10.04
C GLU A 88 -1.70 12.31 9.37
N LEU A 89 -1.62 12.11 8.05
CA LEU A 89 -2.67 11.45 7.29
C LEU A 89 -2.96 10.02 7.80
N GLN A 90 -1.91 9.28 8.17
CA GLN A 90 -2.06 7.94 8.74
C GLN A 90 -2.73 7.98 10.12
N ASP A 91 -2.37 8.93 10.97
CA ASP A 91 -2.96 9.07 12.30
C ASP A 91 -4.44 9.45 12.23
N GLU A 92 -4.78 10.44 11.39
CA GLU A 92 -6.18 10.85 11.15
C GLU A 92 -7.01 9.68 10.61
N ILE A 93 -6.54 9.01 9.55
CA ILE A 93 -7.26 7.86 8.97
C ILE A 93 -7.43 6.74 9.99
N SER A 94 -6.40 6.45 10.78
CA SER A 94 -6.47 5.39 11.79
C SER A 94 -7.45 5.69 12.92
N LYS A 95 -7.69 6.96 13.24
CA LYS A 95 -8.66 7.36 14.27
C LYS A 95 -10.08 7.10 13.79
N PHE A 96 -10.46 7.60 12.62
CA PHE A 96 -11.84 7.45 12.16
C PHE A 96 -12.13 6.03 11.64
N TYR A 97 -11.15 5.34 11.04
CA TYR A 97 -11.30 3.97 10.55
C TYR A 97 -11.75 2.99 11.64
N LYS A 98 -11.32 3.19 12.89
CA LYS A 98 -11.67 2.31 14.02
C LYS A 98 -13.15 2.35 14.39
N HIS A 99 -13.85 3.43 14.03
CA HIS A 99 -15.21 3.70 14.46
C HIS A 99 -16.21 3.75 13.28
N ALA A 100 -15.71 3.92 12.06
CA ALA A 100 -16.49 3.94 10.83
C ALA A 100 -16.94 2.54 10.36
N GLN A 101 -18.16 2.48 9.80
CA GLN A 101 -18.65 1.29 9.13
C GLN A 101 -17.71 0.88 7.97
N PRO A 102 -17.48 -0.44 7.76
CA PRO A 102 -16.70 -0.91 6.63
C PRO A 102 -17.29 -0.45 5.30
N HIS A 103 -16.46 0.23 4.50
CA HIS A 103 -16.82 0.69 3.17
C HIS A 103 -15.61 0.61 2.26
N ASP A 104 -15.83 0.26 0.98
CA ASP A 104 -14.74 -0.02 0.04
C ASP A 104 -13.79 1.18 -0.14
N GLU A 105 -14.35 2.38 -0.32
CA GLU A 105 -13.57 3.62 -0.44
C GLU A 105 -12.65 3.90 0.77
N LEU A 106 -13.13 3.59 1.98
CA LEU A 106 -12.36 3.76 3.21
C LEU A 106 -11.25 2.69 3.31
N ILE A 107 -11.57 1.43 3.00
CA ILE A 107 -10.59 0.34 2.97
C ILE A 107 -9.50 0.65 1.94
N GLY A 108 -9.90 1.10 0.74
CA GLY A 108 -9.01 1.52 -0.33
C GLY A 108 -8.10 2.68 0.08
N LEU A 109 -8.65 3.71 0.73
CA LEU A 109 -7.86 4.83 1.27
C LEU A 109 -6.84 4.34 2.30
N ARG A 110 -7.26 3.56 3.30
CA ARG A 110 -6.37 3.01 4.33
C ARG A 110 -5.22 2.22 3.71
N ASN A 111 -5.53 1.27 2.83
CA ASN A 111 -4.54 0.44 2.17
C ASN A 111 -3.59 1.29 1.31
N GLY A 112 -4.14 2.27 0.59
CA GLY A 112 -3.37 3.21 -0.22
C GLY A 112 -2.36 4.00 0.61
N VAL A 113 -2.76 4.52 1.76
CA VAL A 113 -1.86 5.24 2.68
C VAL A 113 -0.78 4.33 3.25
N GLU A 114 -1.14 3.11 3.66
CA GLU A 114 -0.19 2.14 4.21
C GLU A 114 0.89 1.78 3.17
N VAL A 115 0.49 1.44 1.95
CA VAL A 115 1.42 1.13 0.85
C VAL A 115 2.26 2.36 0.47
N ALA A 116 1.65 3.55 0.37
CA ALA A 116 2.37 4.77 0.06
C ALA A 116 3.44 5.09 1.10
N PHE A 117 3.14 4.88 2.38
CA PHE A 117 4.10 5.05 3.46
C PHE A 117 5.24 4.03 3.39
N MET A 118 4.97 2.79 3.01
CA MET A 118 6.02 1.79 2.75
C MET A 118 6.94 2.21 1.60
N VAL A 119 6.37 2.70 0.48
CA VAL A 119 7.13 3.21 -0.68
C VAL A 119 7.99 4.42 -0.29
N LEU A 120 7.44 5.35 0.50
CA LEU A 120 8.16 6.51 1.01
C LEU A 120 9.32 6.08 1.90
N ASN A 121 9.09 5.18 2.86
CA ASN A 121 10.14 4.71 3.77
C ASN A 121 11.23 3.94 3.01
N ALA A 122 10.87 3.15 2.00
CA ALA A 122 11.85 2.53 1.10
C ALA A 122 12.66 3.59 0.34
N SER A 123 12.00 4.65 -0.14
CA SER A 123 12.66 5.76 -0.84
C SER A 123 13.63 6.53 0.05
N LEU A 124 13.27 6.75 1.32
CA LEU A 124 14.13 7.41 2.32
C LEU A 124 15.37 6.58 2.67
N ARG A 125 15.26 5.25 2.67
CA ARG A 125 16.39 4.35 2.93
C ARG A 125 17.32 4.22 1.73
N ASN A 126 16.80 4.39 0.52
CA ASN A 126 17.59 4.24 -0.69
C ASN A 126 18.45 5.49 -0.96
N LYS A 127 19.76 5.27 -1.06
CA LYS A 127 20.75 6.34 -1.29
C LYS A 127 21.32 6.34 -2.71
N GLN A 128 20.86 5.43 -3.56
CA GLN A 128 21.42 5.23 -4.90
C GLN A 128 20.34 5.30 -5.96
N SER A 129 20.61 6.05 -7.02
CA SER A 129 19.78 6.09 -8.22
C SER A 129 19.94 4.80 -9.01
N VAL A 130 18.89 3.98 -9.05
CA VAL A 130 18.87 2.68 -9.75
C VAL A 130 17.52 2.50 -10.44
N GLY A 131 17.55 2.25 -11.74
CA GLY A 131 16.36 2.02 -12.54
C GLY A 131 15.37 3.20 -12.54
N CYS A 132 14.11 2.95 -12.16
CA CYS A 132 13.06 3.97 -12.07
C CYS A 132 13.19 4.84 -10.81
N PHE A 133 14.11 4.49 -9.91
CA PHE A 133 14.41 5.30 -8.75
C PHE A 133 15.52 6.29 -9.08
N TYR A 134 15.16 7.57 -9.15
CA TYR A 134 16.09 8.67 -9.34
C TYR A 134 16.07 9.62 -8.13
N LEU A 135 17.21 9.70 -7.44
CA LEU A 135 17.51 10.66 -6.38
C LEU A 135 18.41 11.76 -6.97
N LYS A 136 18.00 13.02 -6.79
CA LYS A 136 18.70 14.20 -7.32
C LYS A 136 19.94 14.57 -6.50
N ASP A 137 19.89 14.29 -5.20
CA ASP A 137 20.92 14.64 -4.22
C ASP A 137 21.91 13.49 -4.00
#